data_AF-X1H7S0-F1
#
_entry.id   AF-X1H7S0-F1
#
_cell.length_a   1.000
_cell.length_b   1.000
_cell.length_c   1.000
_cell.angle_alpha   90.00
_cell.angle_beta   90.00
_cell.angle_gamma   90.00
#
_symmetry.space_group_name_H-M   'P 1'
#
loop_
_entity.id
_entity.type
_entity.pdbx_description
1 polymer ?
#
loop_
_entity_poly.entity_id
_entity_poly.type
_entity_poly.pdbx_seq_one_letter_code
_entity_poly.pdbx_strand_id
1 'polypeptide(L)' 'MDGLDINLEEFKRMKSLDRDILMYNNLIHIRKKLGDYKLNKKIQYVWLTLLTIFVGARRFLTG' A
#
# COMPACT_ATOMS: atom_id res chain seq x y z
N MET A 1 1.17 16.66 -8.38
CA MET A 1 0.52 17.66 -7.52
C MET A 1 -0.62 16.93 -6.82
N ASP A 2 -0.29 16.29 -5.71
CA ASP A 2 -1.21 15.39 -5.02
C ASP A 2 -2.20 16.24 -4.21
N GLY A 3 -3.45 16.32 -4.67
CA GLY A 3 -4.54 17.11 -4.06
C GLY A 3 -5.04 16.57 -2.70
N LEU A 4 -4.14 15.99 -1.91
CA LEU A 4 -4.38 15.39 -0.60
C LEU A 4 -3.99 16.31 0.57
N ASP A 5 -3.19 17.35 0.32
CA ASP A 5 -2.76 18.33 1.34
C ASP A 5 -3.74 19.51 1.43
N ILE A 6 -5.01 19.23 1.73
CA ILE A 6 -6.01 20.28 1.96
C ILE A 6 -6.25 20.41 3.46
N ASN A 7 -6.14 21.64 3.97
CA ASN A 7 -6.36 21.88 5.39
C ASN A 7 -7.86 21.73 5.72
N LEU A 8 -8.18 21.30 6.95
CA LEU A 8 -9.55 21.07 7.40
C LEU A 8 -10.45 22.30 7.20
N GLU A 9 -9.88 23.50 7.34
CA GLU A 9 -10.59 24.74 7.16
C GLU A 9 -10.98 25.01 5.69
N GLU A 10 -10.10 24.67 4.75
CA GLU A 10 -10.39 24.74 3.30
C GLU A 10 -11.40 23.67 2.89
N PHE A 11 -11.29 22.47 3.47
CA PHE A 11 -12.26 21.39 3.26
C PHE A 11 -13.68 21.76 3.72
N LYS A 12 -13.80 22.49 4.83
CA LYS A 12 -15.09 23.00 5.32
C LYS A 12 -15.67 24.11 4.45
N ARG A 13 -14.82 24.92 3.80
CA ARG A 13 -15.22 26.02 2.91
C ARG A 13 -15.54 25.54 1.48
N MET A 14 -15.19 24.31 1.14
CA MET A 14 -15.46 23.71 -0.16
C MET A 14 -16.95 23.44 -0.38
N LYS A 15 -17.42 23.57 -1.63
CA LYS A 15 -18.78 23.18 -2.01
C LYS A 15 -18.95 21.68 -1.80
N SER A 16 -20.18 21.25 -1.46
CA SER A 16 -20.45 19.85 -1.09
C SER A 16 -20.03 18.85 -2.17
N LEU A 17 -20.27 19.18 -3.44
CA LEU A 17 -19.96 18.31 -4.57
C LEU A 17 -18.44 18.11 -4.74
N ASP A 18 -17.67 19.20 -4.67
CA ASP A 18 -16.21 19.14 -4.77
C ASP A 18 -15.59 18.36 -3.60
N ARG A 19 -16.16 18.54 -2.41
CA ARG A 19 -15.77 17.81 -1.20
C ARG A 19 -15.99 16.31 -1.34
N ASP A 20 -17.14 15.90 -1.88
CA ASP A 20 -17.49 14.49 -2.06
C ASP A 20 -16.60 13.81 -3.12
N ILE A 21 -16.29 14.52 -4.22
CA ILE A 21 -15.33 14.06 -5.23
C ILE A 21 -13.95 13.85 -4.61
N LEU A 22 -13.50 14.80 -3.78
CA LEU A 22 -12.19 14.71 -3.13
C LEU A 22 -12.11 13.54 -2.16
N MET A 23 -13.14 13.35 -1.34
CA MET A 23 -13.25 12.20 -0.45
C MET A 23 -13.23 10.88 -1.23
N TYR A 24 -13.98 10.79 -2.32
CA TYR A 24 -14.02 9.59 -3.16
C TYR A 24 -12.64 9.25 -3.73
N ASN A 25 -11.94 10.26 -4.27
CA ASN A 25 -10.59 10.07 -4.82
C ASN A 25 -9.59 9.63 -3.74
N ASN A 26 -9.67 10.20 -2.54
CA ASN A 26 -8.82 9.81 -1.42
C ASN A 26 -9.09 8.38 -0.95
N LEU A 27 -10.37 7.96 -0.89
CA LEU A 27 -10.74 6.60 -0.54
C LEU A 27 -10.24 5.58 -1.58
N ILE A 28 -10.32 5.91 -2.87
CA ILE A 28 -9.74 5.07 -3.93
C ILE A 28 -8.22 4.97 -3.77
N HIS A 29 -7.54 6.09 -3.51
CA HIS A 29 -6.10 6.11 -3.34
C HIS A 29 -5.66 5.24 -2.15
N ILE A 30 -6.33 5.39 -1.00
CA ILE A 30 -6.09 4.57 0.20
C ILE A 30 -6.32 3.09 -0.10
N ARG A 31 -7.43 2.76 -0.77
CA ARG A 31 -7.74 1.36 -1.15
C ARG A 31 -6.66 0.77 -2.04
N LYS A 32 -6.18 1.51 -3.02
CA LYS A 32 -5.11 1.07 -3.92
C LYS A 32 -3.80 0.85 -3.16
N LYS A 33 -3.41 1.81 -2.31
CA LYS A 33 -2.21 1.74 -1.47
C LYS A 33 -2.25 0.57 -0.48
N LEU A 34 -3.42 0.29 0.11
CA LEU A 34 -3.63 -0.89 0.98
C LEU A 34 -3.53 -2.21 0.21
N GLY A 35 -4.08 -2.26 -1.02
CA GLY A 35 -3.95 -3.40 -1.93
C GLY A 35 -2.49 -3.68 -2.26
N ASP A 36 -1.76 -2.65 -2.72
CA ASP A 36 -0.35 -2.74 -3.07
C ASP A 36 0.51 -3.14 -1.86
N TYR A 37 0.24 -2.59 -0.68
CA TYR A 37 0.92 -2.99 0.56
C TYR A 37 0.72 -4.48 0.89
N LYS A 38 -0.52 -4.99 0.76
CA LYS A 38 -0.83 -6.41 1.00
C LYS A 38 -0.15 -7.32 -0.02
N LEU A 39 -0.11 -6.93 -1.29
CA LEU A 39 0.59 -7.67 -2.35
C LEU A 39 2.10 -7.67 -2.12
N ASN A 40 2.70 -6.53 -1.79
CA ASN A 40 4.12 -6.42 -1.50
C ASN A 40 4.53 -7.29 -0.31
N LYS A 41 3.75 -7.29 0.77
CA LYS A 41 3.99 -8.21 1.90
C LYS A 41 3.91 -9.67 1.48
N LYS A 42 2.93 -10.06 0.67
CA LYS A 42 2.80 -11.44 0.19
C LYS A 42 4.03 -11.86 -0.61
N ILE A 43 4.49 -11.01 -1.52
CA ILE A 43 5.70 -11.25 -2.33
C ILE A 43 6.93 -11.38 -1.43
N GLN A 44 7.06 -10.51 -0.42
CA GLN A 44 8.18 -10.57 0.54
C GLN A 44 8.22 -11.90 1.30
N TYR A 45 7.08 -12.41 1.78
CA TYR A 45 7.03 -13.71 2.47
C TYR A 45 7.33 -14.89 1.56
N VAL A 46 6.88 -14.85 0.29
CA VAL A 46 7.21 -15.88 -0.70
C VAL A 46 8.72 -15.92 -0.94
N TRP A 47 9.34 -14.75 -1.15
CA TRP A 47 10.79 -14.64 -1.31
C TRP A 47 11.56 -15.13 -0.08
N LEU A 48 11.11 -14.76 1.11
CA LEU A 48 11.74 -15.22 2.36
C LEU A 48 11.69 -16.74 2.46
N THR A 49 10.54 -17.34 2.15
CA THR A 49 10.36 -18.80 2.17
C THR A 49 11.29 -19.50 1.19
N LEU A 50 11.39 -18.99 -0.05
CA LEU A 50 12.30 -19.54 -1.07
C LEU A 50 13.76 -19.45 -0.61
N LEU A 51 14.17 -18.33 -0.02
CA LEU A 51 15.51 -18.16 0.52
C LEU A 51 15.78 -19.12 1.68
N THR A 52 14.84 -19.30 2.60
CA THR A 52 14.98 -20.25 3.70
C THR A 52 15.15 -21.68 3.19
N ILE A 53 14.34 -22.10 2.21
CA ILE A 53 14.46 -23.42 1.58
C ILE A 53 15.83 -23.55 0.89
N PHE A 54 16.24 -22.55 0.11
CA PHE A 54 17.50 -22.57 -0.61
C PHE A 54 18.71 -22.67 0.33
N VAL A 55 18.74 -21.85 1.39
CA VAL A 55 19.81 -21.87 2.39
C VAL A 55 19.80 -23.19 3.16
N GLY A 56 18.63 -23.70 3.55
CA GLY A 56 18.49 -24.99 4.22
C GLY A 56 18.98 -26.15 3.36
N ALA A 57 18.55 -26.22 2.10
CA ALA A 57 18.97 -27.23 1.15
C ALA A 57 20.47 -27.15 0.85
N ARG A 58 21.02 -25.94 0.67
CA ARG A 58 22.46 -25.74 0.47
C ARG A 58 23.25 -26.24 1.68
N ARG A 59 22.81 -25.92 2.89
CA ARG A 59 23.46 -26.37 4.12
C ARG A 59 23.40 -27.89 4.29
N PHE A 60 22.33 -28.54 3.83
CA PHE A 60 22.18 -30.00 3.83
C PHE A 60 23.07 -30.71 2.79
N LEU A 61 23.37 -30.07 1.66
CA LEU A 61 24.24 -30.65 0.61
C LEU A 61 25.74 -30.40 0.86
N THR A 62 26.08 -29.40 1.68
CA THR A 62 27.48 -29.00 1.94
C THR A 62 27.96 -29.39 3.35
N GLY A 63 27.08 -29.93 4.19
CA GLY A 63 27.38 -30.45 5.53
C GLY A 63 27.16 -31.94 5.57
#